data_AF-A0A5N6ZHT7-F1
#
_entry.id   AF-A0A5N6ZHT7-F1
#
_cell.length_a   1.000
_cell.length_b   1.000
_cell.length_c   1.000
_cell.angle_alpha   90.00
_cell.angle_beta   90.00
_cell.angle_gamma   90.00
#
_symmetry.space_group_name_H-M   'P 1'
#
loop_
_entity.id
_entity.type
_entity.pdbx_description
1 polymer ?
#
loop_
_entity_poly.entity_id
_entity_poly.type
_entity_poly.pdbx_seq_one_letter_code
_entity_poly.pdbx_strand_id
1 'polypeptide(L)'
;MPPKPRKEKEKEKQTQEEPLLPPCEFTTPCPAATDDDSKTNNPRRKVISHIFGRNKYATKRFPDHVWVHYCRQHYQRARYRVEWPVTQCELLMVVLGRMERWGGVLGWEVVLRKREVERLKVVEDGGEVTSTSTSYTTATTECDLTTLSSGSGSSSAFAGLAPVGDGARVQGECGRRRKPTIVASPVPGWLLGEVGRDKSFADLRDLVRRVRGEMDSLRGQGVPARRIVFPDIELLPTFQPWVLAPAKKRQRCGRRDAGRGKKGGNGKKGSRVNGKGM
;
A
#
# COMPACT_ATOMS: atom_id res chain seq x y z
N MET A 1 45.55 -48.41 -29.62
CA MET A 1 44.42 -47.46 -29.51
C MET A 1 44.77 -46.43 -28.44
N PRO A 2 44.73 -45.12 -28.69
CA PRO A 2 45.00 -44.13 -27.67
C PRO A 2 43.80 -43.96 -26.72
N PRO A 3 44.02 -43.62 -25.44
CA PRO A 3 42.94 -43.37 -24.49
C PRO A 3 42.26 -42.02 -24.78
N LYS A 4 40.92 -42.01 -24.73
CA LYS A 4 40.10 -40.82 -24.99
C LYS A 4 40.30 -39.76 -23.89
N PRO A 5 40.39 -38.46 -24.23
CA PRO A 5 40.51 -37.41 -23.23
C PRO A 5 39.18 -37.20 -22.48
N ARG A 6 39.26 -37.06 -21.16
CA ARG A 6 38.13 -36.70 -20.30
C ARG A 6 37.82 -35.22 -20.50
N LYS A 7 36.57 -34.90 -20.89
CA LYS A 7 36.08 -33.53 -20.93
C LYS A 7 35.92 -33.01 -19.50
N GLU A 8 36.76 -32.08 -19.10
CA GLU A 8 36.54 -31.23 -17.94
C GLU A 8 35.35 -30.30 -18.24
N LYS A 9 34.32 -30.35 -17.38
CA LYS A 9 33.21 -29.40 -17.43
C LYS A 9 33.63 -28.19 -16.62
N GLU A 10 33.93 -27.09 -17.31
CA GLU A 10 34.01 -25.77 -16.71
C GLU A 10 32.69 -25.45 -16.00
N LYS A 11 32.79 -25.23 -14.69
CA LYS A 11 31.67 -24.88 -13.84
C LYS A 11 31.56 -23.36 -13.87
N GLU A 12 30.78 -22.87 -14.81
CA GLU A 12 30.44 -21.46 -14.95
C GLU A 12 29.86 -20.97 -13.61
N LYS A 13 30.66 -20.18 -12.90
CA LYS A 13 30.32 -19.63 -11.59
C LYS A 13 29.31 -18.51 -11.83
N GLN A 14 28.02 -18.85 -11.80
CA GLN A 14 26.95 -17.86 -11.71
C GLN A 14 27.15 -17.07 -10.42
N THR A 15 27.77 -15.89 -10.55
CA THR A 15 27.74 -14.83 -9.54
C THR A 15 26.27 -14.48 -9.34
N GLN A 16 25.68 -14.99 -8.26
CA GLN A 16 24.39 -14.53 -7.79
C GLN A 16 24.61 -13.10 -7.30
N GLU A 17 24.34 -12.14 -8.18
CA GLU A 17 24.27 -10.73 -7.87
C GLU A 17 23.23 -10.56 -6.76
N GLU A 18 23.70 -10.20 -5.56
CA GLU A 18 22.82 -10.01 -4.41
C GLU A 18 21.83 -8.89 -4.75
N PRO A 19 20.50 -9.06 -4.57
CA PRO A 19 19.55 -8.04 -4.98
C PRO A 19 19.74 -6.78 -4.15
N LEU A 20 20.47 -5.80 -4.69
CA LEU A 20 20.59 -4.47 -4.13
C LEU A 20 19.18 -3.89 -3.99
N LEU A 21 18.83 -3.45 -2.78
CA LEU A 21 17.55 -2.79 -2.55
C LEU A 21 17.42 -1.58 -3.47
N PRO A 22 16.25 -1.36 -4.11
CA PRO A 22 16.08 -0.23 -5.02
C PRO A 22 16.30 1.10 -4.27
N PRO A 23 16.98 2.09 -4.86
CA PRO A 23 17.27 3.35 -4.21
C PRO A 23 16.00 4.15 -3.94
N CYS A 24 16.09 5.11 -3.01
CA CYS A 24 14.99 6.04 -2.77
C CYS A 24 14.96 7.12 -3.86
N GLU A 25 13.86 7.20 -4.61
CA GLU A 25 13.71 8.08 -5.78
C GLU A 25 13.08 9.45 -5.47
N PHE A 26 12.90 9.79 -4.19
CA PHE A 26 12.31 11.08 -3.81
C PHE A 26 13.27 12.26 -4.04
N THR A 27 14.55 12.08 -3.70
CA THR A 27 15.65 13.03 -3.93
C THR A 27 16.94 12.25 -4.09
N THR A 28 17.85 12.74 -4.95
CA THR A 28 19.16 12.12 -5.18
C THR A 28 20.27 13.13 -4.87
N PRO A 29 21.18 12.85 -3.91
CA PRO A 29 21.17 11.70 -3.00
C PRO A 29 20.03 11.76 -1.98
N CYS A 30 19.58 10.60 -1.50
CA CYS A 30 18.63 10.53 -0.39
C CYS A 30 19.40 10.73 0.91
N PRO A 31 19.06 11.70 1.79
CA PRO A 31 19.77 11.90 3.06
C PRO A 31 19.67 10.70 4.03
N ALA A 32 18.72 9.80 3.76
CA ALA A 32 18.54 8.55 4.48
C ALA A 32 19.00 7.33 3.65
N ALA A 33 19.82 7.55 2.63
CA ALA A 33 20.64 6.50 2.03
C ALA A 33 21.91 6.42 2.88
N THR A 34 22.09 5.31 3.57
CA THR A 34 23.38 4.97 4.18
C THR A 34 24.16 4.14 3.18
N ASP A 35 25.50 4.20 3.19
CA ASP A 35 26.35 3.39 2.31
C ASP A 35 26.10 1.86 2.45
N ASP A 36 25.45 1.47 3.55
CA ASP A 36 25.01 0.10 3.86
C ASP A 36 23.50 -0.13 3.57
N ASP A 37 22.92 0.59 2.62
CA ASP A 37 21.54 0.37 2.13
C ASP A 37 21.32 -1.03 1.56
N SER A 38 22.39 -1.77 1.23
CA SER A 38 22.34 -3.19 0.88
C SER A 38 22.11 -4.11 2.09
N LYS A 39 22.47 -3.69 3.32
CA LYS A 39 22.31 -4.50 4.56
C LYS A 39 21.27 -3.97 5.54
N THR A 40 20.79 -2.74 5.39
CA THR A 40 19.79 -2.20 6.31
C THR A 40 18.41 -2.85 6.09
N ASN A 41 17.88 -3.45 7.15
CA ASN A 41 16.56 -4.10 7.24
C ASN A 41 15.35 -3.15 7.07
N ASN A 42 15.51 -1.99 6.40
CA ASN A 42 14.43 -1.02 6.23
C ASN A 42 13.91 -1.05 4.78
N PRO A 43 12.94 -1.94 4.46
CA PRO A 43 12.46 -2.09 3.11
C PRO A 43 11.86 -0.78 2.60
N ARG A 44 12.34 -0.34 1.43
CA ARG A 44 11.79 0.83 0.73
C ARG A 44 10.33 0.57 0.36
N ARG A 45 9.53 1.63 0.35
CA ARG A 45 8.08 1.56 0.08
C ARG A 45 7.82 1.67 -1.41
N LYS A 46 7.06 0.72 -1.96
CA LYS A 46 6.46 0.79 -3.29
C LYS A 46 5.41 1.90 -3.31
N VAL A 47 5.79 3.07 -3.77
CA VAL A 47 4.94 4.26 -3.76
C VAL A 47 3.75 4.00 -4.68
N ILE A 48 2.57 4.51 -4.33
CA ILE A 48 1.29 4.36 -5.04
C ILE A 48 0.83 2.92 -5.36
N SER A 49 1.50 1.87 -4.85
CA SER A 49 1.12 0.48 -5.16
C SER A 49 -0.30 0.14 -4.73
N HIS A 50 -0.86 0.88 -3.77
CA HIS A 50 -2.25 0.74 -3.30
C HIS A 50 -3.30 1.11 -4.36
N ILE A 51 -2.92 1.79 -5.44
CA ILE A 51 -3.81 2.08 -6.58
C ILE A 51 -3.99 0.84 -7.44
N PHE A 52 -2.99 -0.03 -7.52
CA PHE A 52 -2.99 -1.24 -8.35
C PHE A 52 -3.64 -2.45 -7.64
N GLY A 53 -4.70 -2.16 -6.88
CA GLY A 53 -5.44 -3.13 -6.09
C GLY A 53 -5.11 -3.12 -4.61
N ARG A 54 -6.15 -3.22 -3.76
CA ARG A 54 -5.97 -3.49 -2.32
C ARG A 54 -5.45 -4.90 -2.05
N ASN A 55 -5.74 -5.86 -2.93
CA ASN A 55 -5.23 -7.22 -2.80
C ASN A 55 -3.72 -7.23 -3.08
N LYS A 56 -2.94 -7.50 -2.03
CA LYS A 56 -1.46 -7.57 -2.10
C LYS A 56 -0.94 -8.58 -3.13
N TYR A 57 -1.78 -9.43 -3.69
CA TYR A 57 -1.35 -10.47 -4.62
C TYR A 57 -0.95 -9.94 -6.01
N ALA A 58 -1.71 -9.01 -6.59
CA ALA A 58 -1.40 -8.45 -7.91
C ALA A 58 -0.07 -7.67 -7.88
N THR A 59 0.09 -6.80 -6.89
CA THR A 59 1.30 -5.98 -6.71
C THR A 59 2.58 -6.79 -6.45
N LYS A 60 2.46 -8.01 -5.92
CA LYS A 60 3.60 -8.94 -5.70
C LYS A 60 4.16 -9.55 -6.98
N ARG A 61 3.39 -9.60 -8.07
CA ARG A 61 3.82 -10.19 -9.34
C ARG A 61 4.71 -9.26 -10.16
N PHE A 62 4.60 -7.96 -9.91
CA PHE A 62 5.47 -6.97 -10.54
C PHE A 62 6.89 -7.03 -9.96
N PRO A 63 7.93 -6.99 -10.82
CA PRO A 63 9.32 -6.83 -10.39
C PRO A 63 9.52 -5.54 -9.58
N ASP A 64 10.55 -5.47 -8.75
CA ASP A 64 10.78 -4.27 -7.94
C ASP A 64 11.11 -3.05 -8.80
N HIS A 65 11.90 -3.18 -9.87
CA HIS A 65 12.29 -2.06 -10.72
C HIS A 65 11.13 -1.30 -11.39
N VAL A 66 9.91 -1.88 -11.47
CA VAL A 66 8.76 -1.16 -12.04
C VAL A 66 8.15 -0.15 -11.08
N TRP A 67 8.39 -0.33 -9.78
CA TRP A 67 7.84 0.54 -8.74
C TRP A 67 8.76 1.72 -8.50
N VAL A 68 8.15 2.88 -8.22
CA VAL A 68 8.86 3.99 -7.60
C VAL A 68 9.05 3.66 -6.12
N HIS A 69 10.26 3.81 -5.61
CA HIS A 69 10.61 3.47 -4.23
C HIS A 69 10.94 4.70 -3.39
N TYR A 70 10.27 4.88 -2.26
CA TYR A 70 10.63 5.91 -1.26
C TYR A 70 11.07 5.28 0.05
N CYS A 71 12.01 5.93 0.75
CA CYS A 71 12.27 5.64 2.15
C CYS A 71 11.03 5.97 3.01
N ARG A 72 10.99 5.46 4.24
CA ARG A 72 9.88 5.73 5.18
C ARG A 72 9.60 7.22 5.35
N GLN A 73 10.65 8.02 5.55
CA GLN A 73 10.56 9.43 5.85
C GLN A 73 10.08 10.23 4.63
N HIS A 74 10.63 9.96 3.44
CA HIS A 74 10.19 10.58 2.19
C HIS A 74 8.76 10.24 1.81
N TYR A 75 8.33 9.00 2.04
CA TYR A 75 6.94 8.63 1.83
C TYR A 75 5.99 9.44 2.74
N GLN A 76 6.36 9.67 4.00
CA GLN A 76 5.56 10.54 4.88
C GLN A 76 5.56 11.98 4.39
N ARG A 77 6.74 12.55 4.11
CA ARG A 77 6.87 13.93 3.60
C ARG A 77 6.04 14.16 2.34
N ALA A 78 6.07 13.22 1.38
CA ALA A 78 5.30 13.32 0.15
C ALA A 78 3.80 13.23 0.41
N ARG A 79 3.36 12.23 1.18
CA ARG A 79 1.94 11.90 1.39
C ARG A 79 1.14 12.98 2.11
N TYR A 80 1.77 13.70 3.03
CA TYR A 80 1.08 14.72 3.83
C TYR A 80 1.10 16.12 3.19
N ARG A 81 1.61 16.26 1.97
CA ARG A 81 1.52 17.50 1.20
C ARG A 81 0.14 17.62 0.55
N VAL A 82 -0.35 18.86 0.42
CA VAL A 82 -1.59 19.17 -0.31
C VAL A 82 -1.52 18.78 -1.79
N GLU A 83 -0.31 18.77 -2.36
CA GLU A 83 -0.04 18.36 -3.75
C GLU A 83 0.01 16.84 -3.95
N TRP A 84 -0.20 16.05 -2.89
CA TRP A 84 -0.12 14.58 -2.99
C TRP A 84 -1.05 13.97 -4.06
N PRO A 85 -2.32 14.37 -4.21
CA PRO A 85 -3.20 13.85 -5.27
C PRO A 85 -2.63 14.05 -6.67
N VAL A 86 -2.04 15.23 -6.91
CA VAL A 86 -1.39 15.59 -8.16
C VAL A 86 -0.11 14.77 -8.37
N THR A 87 0.70 14.65 -7.32
CA THR A 87 1.90 13.80 -7.31
C THR A 87 1.55 12.33 -7.59
N GLN A 88 0.39 11.84 -7.14
CA GLN A 88 -0.07 10.47 -7.45
C GLN A 88 -0.28 10.28 -8.94
N CYS A 89 -0.84 11.26 -9.66
CA CYS A 89 -1.01 11.20 -11.11
C CYS A 89 0.34 11.14 -11.83
N GLU A 90 1.31 11.95 -11.41
CA GLU A 90 2.67 11.96 -11.98
C GLU A 90 3.38 10.61 -11.78
N LEU A 91 3.32 10.09 -10.55
CA LEU A 91 3.86 8.78 -10.22
C LEU A 91 3.18 7.65 -11.00
N LEU A 92 1.86 7.75 -11.23
CA LEU A 92 1.13 6.80 -12.05
C LEU A 92 1.67 6.78 -13.48
N MET A 93 1.91 7.94 -14.09
CA MET A 93 2.47 8.01 -15.45
C MET A 93 3.84 7.32 -15.52
N VAL A 94 4.71 7.52 -14.52
CA VAL A 94 6.02 6.87 -14.42
C VAL A 94 5.88 5.36 -14.28
N VAL A 95 5.05 4.90 -13.34
CA VAL A 95 4.87 3.46 -13.05
C VAL A 95 4.22 2.74 -14.24
N LEU A 96 3.20 3.35 -14.87
CA LEU A 96 2.59 2.80 -16.09
C LEU A 96 3.61 2.66 -17.22
N GLY A 97 4.49 3.66 -17.42
CA GLY A 97 5.57 3.57 -18.40
C GLY A 97 6.58 2.45 -18.09
N ARG A 98 6.91 2.23 -16.81
CA ARG A 98 7.79 1.11 -16.39
C ARG A 98 7.11 -0.25 -16.59
N MET A 99 5.84 -0.36 -16.24
CA MET A 99 5.06 -1.60 -16.40
C MET A 99 4.87 -1.97 -17.88
N GLU A 100 4.63 -0.99 -18.75
CA GLU A 100 4.53 -1.20 -20.20
C GLU A 100 5.86 -1.70 -20.77
N ARG A 101 6.98 -1.04 -20.43
CA ARG A 101 8.32 -1.49 -20.86
C ARG A 101 8.67 -2.89 -20.35
N TRP A 102 8.21 -3.26 -19.16
CA TRP A 102 8.39 -4.60 -18.63
C TRP A 102 7.61 -5.67 -19.42
N GLY A 103 6.50 -5.31 -20.06
CA GLY A 103 5.76 -6.18 -20.98
C GLY A 103 5.00 -7.34 -20.32
N GLY A 104 4.91 -7.38 -18.99
CA GLY A 104 4.22 -8.46 -18.26
C GLY A 104 2.72 -8.26 -18.05
N VAL A 105 2.14 -7.14 -18.49
CA VAL A 105 0.71 -6.84 -18.37
C VAL A 105 0.05 -6.95 -19.74
N LEU A 106 -1.03 -7.73 -19.81
CA LEU A 106 -1.85 -7.94 -21.01
C LEU A 106 -2.91 -6.84 -21.16
N GLY A 107 -3.51 -6.41 -20.06
CA GLY A 107 -4.56 -5.40 -20.04
C GLY A 107 -4.93 -5.01 -18.63
N TRP A 108 -5.95 -4.15 -18.50
CA TRP A 108 -6.35 -3.55 -17.24
C TRP A 108 -7.85 -3.59 -17.03
N GLU A 109 -8.24 -3.71 -15.77
CA GLU A 109 -9.61 -3.51 -15.29
C GLU A 109 -9.61 -2.30 -14.34
N VAL A 110 -10.40 -1.29 -14.66
CA VAL A 110 -10.64 -0.14 -13.79
C VAL A 110 -11.85 -0.47 -12.93
N VAL A 111 -11.68 -0.46 -11.61
CA VAL A 111 -12.76 -0.76 -10.66
C VAL A 111 -12.91 0.33 -9.62
N LEU A 112 -14.11 0.45 -9.05
CA LEU A 112 -14.35 1.29 -7.89
C LEU A 112 -13.79 0.63 -6.63
N ARG A 113 -13.23 1.42 -5.72
CA ARG A 113 -12.92 0.92 -4.38
C ARG A 113 -14.21 0.58 -3.66
N LYS A 114 -14.13 -0.43 -2.77
CA LYS A 114 -15.27 -0.86 -1.93
C LYS A 114 -16.04 0.29 -1.27
N ARG A 115 -15.32 1.30 -0.76
CA ARG A 115 -15.93 2.47 -0.12
C ARG A 115 -16.77 3.33 -1.07
N GLU A 116 -16.40 3.41 -2.34
CA GLU A 116 -17.16 4.15 -3.33
C GLU A 116 -18.38 3.36 -3.77
N VAL A 117 -18.23 2.04 -3.92
CA VAL A 117 -19.37 1.13 -4.15
C VAL A 117 -20.42 1.26 -3.03
N GLU A 118 -19.98 1.29 -1.77
CA GLU A 118 -20.86 1.48 -0.62
C GLU A 118 -21.54 2.86 -0.63
N ARG A 119 -20.80 3.93 -0.97
CA ARG A 119 -21.35 5.29 -1.07
C ARG A 119 -22.47 5.36 -2.12
N LEU A 120 -22.30 4.71 -3.27
CA LEU A 120 -23.29 4.73 -4.35
C LEU A 120 -24.56 3.94 -3.97
N LYS A 121 -24.43 2.79 -3.28
CA LYS A 121 -25.60 2.00 -2.84
C LYS A 121 -26.54 2.76 -1.91
N VAL A 122 -26.00 3.55 -0.99
CA VAL A 122 -26.79 4.36 -0.05
C VAL A 122 -27.61 5.44 -0.78
N VAL A 123 -27.12 5.93 -1.93
CA VAL A 123 -27.84 6.93 -2.73
C VAL A 123 -29.01 6.30 -3.49
N GLU A 124 -28.84 5.08 -4.00
CA GLU A 124 -29.87 4.35 -4.76
C GLU A 124 -31.03 3.87 -3.86
N ASP A 125 -30.73 3.33 -2.67
CA ASP A 125 -31.75 2.82 -1.73
C ASP A 125 -32.49 3.94 -0.94
N GLY A 126 -32.06 5.20 -1.09
CA GLY A 126 -32.60 6.36 -0.36
C GLY A 126 -33.85 7.00 -0.97
N GLY A 127 -34.42 6.41 -2.03
CA GLY A 127 -35.59 6.90 -2.76
C GLY A 127 -36.96 6.53 -2.17
N GLU A 128 -37.03 5.67 -1.14
CA GLU A 128 -38.29 5.32 -0.47
C GLU A 128 -38.15 5.39 1.05
N VAL A 129 -38.76 6.43 1.64
CA VAL A 129 -38.78 6.66 3.08
C VAL A 129 -39.88 5.78 3.70
N THR A 130 -39.50 4.65 4.30
CA THR A 130 -40.19 4.14 5.48
C THR A 130 -39.23 4.17 6.66
N SER A 131 -39.57 5.00 7.63
CA SER A 131 -38.88 5.26 8.88
C SER A 131 -38.45 3.97 9.59
N THR A 132 -37.15 3.74 9.71
CA THR A 132 -36.58 3.04 10.86
C THR A 132 -35.27 3.71 11.25
N SER A 133 -35.35 4.43 12.37
CA SER A 133 -34.26 5.13 13.02
C SER A 133 -33.02 4.25 13.18
N THR A 134 -31.94 4.60 12.49
CA THR A 134 -30.58 4.25 12.91
C THR A 134 -29.75 5.52 12.82
N SER A 135 -29.54 6.12 13.99
CA SER A 135 -28.79 7.34 14.22
C SER A 135 -27.31 7.16 13.86
N TYR A 136 -26.88 7.78 12.76
CA TYR A 136 -25.50 8.21 12.59
C TYR A 136 -25.49 9.74 12.57
N THR A 137 -24.88 10.32 13.60
CA THR A 137 -24.71 11.76 13.75
C THR A 137 -23.66 12.26 12.76
N THR A 138 -24.10 12.74 11.60
CA THR A 138 -23.33 13.69 10.79
C THR A 138 -23.57 15.09 11.34
N ALA A 139 -22.69 15.55 12.22
CA ALA A 139 -22.66 16.95 12.63
C ALA A 139 -22.07 17.79 11.48
N THR A 140 -22.94 18.27 10.59
CA THR A 140 -22.71 19.52 9.85
C THR A 140 -22.80 20.66 10.85
N THR A 141 -21.65 21.20 11.25
CA THR A 141 -21.59 22.50 11.92
C THR A 141 -20.65 23.37 11.11
N GLU A 142 -21.27 24.29 10.40
CA GLU A 142 -20.66 25.45 9.81
C GLU A 142 -20.43 26.42 10.97
N CYS A 143 -19.18 26.77 11.24
CA CYS A 143 -18.88 27.87 12.15
C CYS A 143 -17.69 28.65 11.60
N ASP A 144 -18.05 29.83 11.14
CA ASP A 144 -17.21 30.99 10.93
C ASP A 144 -16.80 31.54 12.30
N LEU A 145 -15.49 31.68 12.56
CA LEU A 145 -14.96 32.77 13.39
C LEU A 145 -13.44 32.90 13.24
N THR A 146 -13.06 34.12 12.93
CA THR A 146 -11.76 34.75 13.11
C THR A 146 -11.19 34.56 14.52
N THR A 147 -9.86 34.42 14.62
CA THR A 147 -8.95 35.14 15.55
C THR A 147 -7.70 34.32 15.86
N LEU A 148 -6.58 35.04 15.80
CA LEU A 148 -5.17 34.66 15.90
C LEU A 148 -4.78 34.04 17.25
N SER A 149 -3.81 33.12 17.26
CA SER A 149 -2.62 33.33 18.10
C SER A 149 -1.46 32.37 17.79
N SER A 150 -0.31 33.00 17.61
CA SER A 150 1.02 32.43 17.54
C SER A 150 1.42 31.76 18.86
N GLY A 151 2.15 30.65 18.77
CA GLY A 151 2.75 29.97 19.93
C GLY A 151 4.06 29.33 19.53
N SER A 152 5.13 30.13 19.50
CA SER A 152 6.52 29.68 19.49
C SER A 152 6.83 28.93 20.79
N GLY A 153 7.60 27.84 20.70
CA GLY A 153 8.04 27.08 21.86
C GLY A 153 9.32 26.31 21.55
N SER A 154 10.45 27.01 21.65
CA SER A 154 11.81 26.46 21.68
C SER A 154 11.98 25.57 22.91
N SER A 155 12.63 24.41 22.75
CA SER A 155 13.02 23.54 23.85
C SER A 155 14.49 23.73 24.21
N SER A 156 14.76 24.29 25.38
CA SER A 156 16.07 24.21 26.06
C SER A 156 15.87 23.61 27.46
N ALA A 157 16.70 22.62 27.78
CA ALA A 157 16.75 21.88 29.03
C ALA A 157 17.34 22.71 30.18
N PHE A 158 16.92 22.46 31.43
CA PHE A 158 17.79 22.10 32.57
C PHE A 158 16.99 21.70 33.82
N ALA A 159 17.65 20.97 34.72
CA ALA A 159 17.17 20.22 35.87
C ALA A 159 16.88 21.04 37.16
N GLY A 160 16.16 20.43 38.11
CA GLY A 160 16.07 20.87 39.50
C GLY A 160 15.13 19.99 40.36
N LEU A 161 15.59 19.55 41.53
CA LEU A 161 15.00 18.53 42.42
C LEU A 161 13.97 19.13 43.43
N ALA A 162 12.92 18.32 43.72
CA ALA A 162 11.94 18.17 44.84
C ALA A 162 11.93 19.13 46.07
N PRO A 163 10.86 19.24 46.93
CA PRO A 163 9.91 18.16 47.28
C PRO A 163 8.46 18.51 47.75
N VAL A 164 7.68 17.44 48.01
CA VAL A 164 6.41 17.23 48.78
C VAL A 164 5.21 18.18 48.60
N GLY A 165 4.10 17.63 48.09
CA GLY A 165 2.76 18.18 48.23
C GLY A 165 1.70 17.15 47.84
N ASP A 166 0.87 16.75 48.83
CA ASP A 166 -0.33 15.93 48.68
C ASP A 166 -1.29 16.49 47.61
N GLY A 167 -1.86 15.62 46.77
CA GLY A 167 -2.88 16.06 45.83
C GLY A 167 -3.19 15.07 44.71
N ALA A 168 -4.31 14.36 44.89
CA ALA A 168 -5.18 13.81 43.85
C ALA A 168 -4.51 13.09 42.67
N ARG A 169 -4.60 11.75 42.71
CA ARG A 169 -4.48 10.87 41.55
C ARG A 169 -5.55 11.24 40.51
N VAL A 170 -5.26 12.21 39.66
CA VAL A 170 -5.98 12.38 38.39
C VAL A 170 -5.70 11.12 37.59
N GLN A 171 -6.71 10.25 37.49
CA GLN A 171 -6.73 9.21 36.48
C GLN A 171 -6.65 9.94 35.15
N GLY A 172 -5.43 10.05 34.60
CA GLY A 172 -5.24 10.47 33.24
C GLY A 172 -6.00 9.48 32.37
N GLU A 173 -7.15 9.91 31.87
CA GLU A 173 -7.84 9.21 30.80
C GLU A 173 -6.80 9.02 29.70
N CYS A 174 -6.38 7.77 29.52
CA CYS A 174 -5.51 7.40 28.44
C CYS A 174 -6.28 7.70 27.15
N GLY A 175 -6.10 8.91 26.63
CA GLY A 175 -6.80 9.41 25.45
C GLY A 175 -6.64 8.40 24.34
N ARG A 176 -7.73 7.68 24.02
CA ARG A 176 -7.72 6.72 22.93
C ARG A 176 -7.32 7.49 21.68
N ARG A 177 -6.18 7.13 21.09
CA ARG A 177 -5.70 7.73 19.84
C ARG A 177 -6.86 7.73 18.85
N ARG A 178 -7.35 8.92 18.50
CA ARG A 178 -8.47 9.08 17.55
C ARG A 178 -8.08 8.38 16.26
N LYS A 179 -8.95 7.50 15.77
CA LYS A 179 -8.71 6.81 14.49
C LYS A 179 -8.66 7.89 13.40
N PRO A 180 -7.71 7.82 12.44
CA PRO A 180 -7.66 8.79 11.36
C PRO A 180 -8.98 8.79 10.59
N THR A 181 -9.61 9.97 10.45
CA THR A 181 -10.79 10.14 9.62
C THR A 181 -10.39 9.91 8.16
N ILE A 182 -11.01 8.93 7.51
CA ILE A 182 -10.75 8.66 6.10
C ILE A 182 -11.56 9.66 5.28
N VAL A 183 -10.87 10.61 4.62
CA VAL A 183 -11.50 11.59 3.73
C VAL A 183 -12.19 10.85 2.56
N ALA A 184 -13.45 11.16 2.28
CA ALA A 184 -14.17 10.65 1.12
C ALA A 184 -13.51 11.16 -0.16
N SER A 185 -13.31 10.28 -1.14
CA SER A 185 -12.78 10.65 -2.45
C SER A 185 -13.72 10.17 -3.54
N PRO A 186 -14.87 10.86 -3.71
CA PRO A 186 -15.91 10.42 -4.63
C PRO A 186 -15.37 10.36 -6.07
N VAL A 187 -15.89 9.41 -6.84
CA VAL A 187 -15.51 9.22 -8.24
C VAL A 187 -16.42 10.09 -9.12
N PRO A 188 -15.85 10.99 -9.96
CA PRO A 188 -16.62 11.82 -10.88
C PRO A 188 -17.46 11.00 -11.87
N GLY A 189 -18.59 11.55 -12.31
CA GLY A 189 -19.55 10.84 -13.19
C GLY A 189 -18.93 10.33 -14.50
N TRP A 190 -18.07 11.13 -15.13
CA TRP A 190 -17.36 10.71 -16.35
C TRP A 190 -16.44 9.50 -16.11
N LEU A 191 -15.83 9.42 -14.92
CA LEU A 191 -14.92 8.33 -14.55
C LEU A 191 -15.69 7.07 -14.16
N LEU A 192 -16.92 7.19 -13.66
CA LEU A 192 -17.83 6.04 -13.47
C LEU A 192 -18.10 5.34 -14.80
N GLY A 193 -18.29 6.10 -15.89
CA GLY A 193 -18.48 5.56 -17.24
C GLY A 193 -17.23 4.86 -17.83
N GLU A 194 -16.06 5.03 -17.21
CA GLU A 194 -14.81 4.41 -17.64
C GLU A 194 -14.48 3.11 -16.88
N VAL A 195 -15.27 2.76 -15.86
CA VAL A 195 -15.12 1.51 -15.09
C VAL A 195 -15.39 0.32 -16.00
N GLY A 196 -14.51 -0.68 -15.97
CA GLY A 196 -14.63 -1.85 -16.82
C GLY A 196 -13.30 -2.52 -17.14
N ARG A 197 -13.39 -3.59 -17.93
CA ARG A 197 -12.26 -4.43 -18.38
C ARG A 197 -11.65 -3.90 -19.68
N ASP A 198 -10.63 -4.62 -20.14
CA ASP A 198 -10.01 -4.48 -21.47
C ASP A 198 -9.39 -3.11 -21.75
N LYS A 199 -8.99 -2.39 -20.69
CA LYS A 199 -8.28 -1.12 -20.82
C LYS A 199 -6.82 -1.36 -21.18
N SER A 200 -6.31 -0.60 -22.15
CA SER A 200 -4.92 -0.57 -22.54
C SER A 200 -4.09 0.41 -21.68
N PHE A 201 -2.76 0.40 -21.84
CA PHE A 201 -1.92 1.42 -21.23
C PHE A 201 -2.21 2.83 -21.75
N ALA A 202 -2.63 2.98 -23.01
CA ALA A 202 -3.05 4.26 -23.56
C ALA A 202 -4.30 4.79 -22.85
N ASP A 203 -5.30 3.93 -22.68
CA ASP A 203 -6.55 4.28 -21.98
C ASP A 203 -6.27 4.71 -20.54
N LEU A 204 -5.40 4.00 -19.82
CA LEU A 204 -5.04 4.37 -18.45
C LEU A 204 -4.28 5.70 -18.39
N ARG A 205 -3.39 5.99 -19.34
CA ARG A 205 -2.72 7.30 -19.41
C ARG A 205 -3.72 8.42 -19.70
N ASP A 206 -4.66 8.19 -20.60
CA ASP A 206 -5.69 9.15 -20.95
C ASP A 206 -6.60 9.43 -19.75
N LEU A 207 -6.98 8.40 -19.00
CA LEU A 207 -7.71 8.52 -17.73
C LEU A 207 -6.93 9.34 -16.71
N VAL A 208 -5.64 9.03 -16.49
CA VAL A 208 -4.78 9.77 -15.54
C VAL A 208 -4.62 11.24 -15.95
N ARG A 209 -4.46 11.53 -17.25
CA ARG A 209 -4.40 12.91 -17.75
C ARG A 209 -5.72 13.66 -17.53
N ARG A 210 -6.87 13.03 -17.78
CA ARG A 210 -8.19 13.61 -17.50
C ARG A 210 -8.40 13.90 -16.02
N VAL A 211 -8.07 12.94 -15.15
CA VAL A 211 -8.11 13.14 -13.67
C VAL A 211 -7.22 14.32 -13.26
N ARG A 212 -6.00 14.41 -13.81
CA ARG A 212 -5.09 15.54 -13.56
C ARG A 212 -5.70 16.87 -14.01
N GLY A 213 -6.25 16.93 -15.23
CA GLY A 213 -6.89 18.13 -15.78
C GLY A 213 -8.08 18.60 -14.95
N GLU A 214 -8.89 17.68 -14.41
CA GLU A 214 -9.98 18.01 -13.50
C GLU A 214 -9.47 18.58 -12.17
N MET A 215 -8.43 17.98 -11.57
CA MET A 215 -7.80 18.53 -10.36
C MET A 215 -7.25 19.95 -10.58
N ASP A 216 -6.62 20.19 -11.74
CA ASP A 216 -6.09 21.51 -12.09
C ASP A 216 -7.23 22.52 -12.34
N SER A 217 -8.34 22.07 -12.95
CA SER A 217 -9.55 22.88 -13.14
C SER A 217 -10.20 23.27 -11.81
N LEU A 218 -10.34 22.32 -10.87
CA LEU A 218 -10.86 22.58 -9.52
C LEU A 218 -9.98 23.60 -8.78
N ARG A 219 -8.65 23.49 -8.94
CA ARG A 219 -7.71 24.47 -8.38
C ARG A 219 -7.90 25.86 -8.99
N GLY A 220 -8.06 25.94 -10.32
CA GLY A 220 -8.33 27.19 -11.02
C GLY A 220 -9.66 27.85 -10.62
N GLN A 221 -10.65 27.04 -10.24
CA GLN A 221 -11.93 27.50 -9.67
C GLN A 221 -11.85 27.92 -8.19
N GLY A 222 -10.66 27.83 -7.57
CA GLY A 222 -10.47 28.21 -6.17
C GLY A 222 -10.93 27.16 -5.15
N VAL A 223 -11.16 25.90 -5.57
CA VAL A 223 -11.49 24.82 -4.65
C VAL A 223 -10.32 24.61 -3.68
N PRO A 224 -10.56 24.59 -2.35
CA PRO A 224 -9.49 24.40 -1.38
C PRO A 224 -8.71 23.10 -1.63
N ALA A 225 -7.38 23.15 -1.63
CA ALA A 225 -6.52 22.00 -1.95
C ALA A 225 -6.81 20.75 -1.10
N ARG A 226 -7.28 20.93 0.15
CA ARG A 226 -7.70 19.82 1.04
C ARG A 226 -8.90 19.01 0.54
N ARG A 227 -9.70 19.57 -0.39
CA ARG A 227 -10.86 18.93 -1.02
C ARG A 227 -10.51 18.29 -2.36
N ILE A 228 -9.38 18.64 -2.95
CA ILE A 228 -8.89 18.01 -4.18
C ILE A 228 -8.23 16.70 -3.78
N VAL A 229 -8.76 15.58 -4.25
CA VAL A 229 -8.34 14.23 -3.83
C VAL A 229 -8.32 13.28 -5.03
N PHE A 230 -7.45 12.28 -4.99
CA PHE A 230 -7.39 11.26 -6.05
C PHE A 230 -8.59 10.32 -5.96
N PRO A 231 -9.40 10.14 -7.03
CA PRO A 231 -10.65 9.38 -6.99
C PRO A 231 -10.50 7.96 -6.42
N ASP A 232 -11.52 7.46 -5.72
CA ASP A 232 -11.53 6.13 -5.10
C ASP A 232 -11.69 4.98 -6.13
N ILE A 233 -10.70 4.83 -7.00
CA ILE A 233 -10.57 3.75 -8.00
C ILE A 233 -9.39 2.80 -7.69
N GLU A 234 -9.40 1.62 -8.33
CA GLU A 234 -8.26 0.70 -8.42
C GLU A 234 -8.00 0.30 -9.88
N LEU A 235 -6.73 0.12 -10.23
CA LEU A 235 -6.26 -0.28 -11.56
C LEU A 235 -5.73 -1.71 -11.47
N LEU A 236 -6.56 -2.69 -11.82
CA LEU A 236 -6.22 -4.10 -11.67
C LEU A 236 -5.58 -4.64 -12.95
N PRO A 237 -4.36 -5.19 -12.89
CA PRO A 237 -3.68 -5.73 -14.07
C PRO A 237 -4.17 -7.16 -14.38
N THR A 238 -4.39 -7.42 -15.65
CA THR A 238 -4.40 -8.77 -16.21
C THR A 238 -2.99 -9.10 -16.68
N PHE A 239 -2.35 -10.09 -16.08
CA PHE A 239 -0.97 -10.45 -16.39
C PHE A 239 -0.84 -11.39 -17.58
N GLN A 240 0.29 -11.30 -18.26
CA GLN A 240 0.69 -12.28 -19.27
C GLN A 240 0.82 -13.70 -18.68
N PRO A 241 0.56 -14.76 -19.47
CA PRO A 241 0.62 -16.15 -18.98
C PRO A 241 1.98 -16.52 -18.35
N TRP A 242 3.09 -16.00 -18.88
CA TRP A 242 4.43 -16.26 -18.38
C TRP A 242 4.69 -15.67 -16.98
N VAL A 243 3.99 -14.59 -16.61
CA VAL A 243 4.01 -14.03 -15.25
C VAL A 243 3.18 -14.88 -14.29
N LEU A 244 2.13 -15.53 -14.82
CA LEU A 244 1.27 -16.44 -14.06
C LEU A 244 1.89 -17.82 -13.87
N ALA A 245 2.83 -18.20 -14.74
CA ALA A 245 3.51 -19.49 -14.68
C ALA A 245 4.11 -19.72 -13.29
N PRO A 246 3.98 -20.93 -12.72
CA PRO A 246 4.15 -21.07 -11.30
C PRO A 246 5.61 -20.87 -10.88
N ALA A 247 5.82 -20.10 -9.82
CA ALA A 247 7.00 -20.11 -8.96
C ALA A 247 7.20 -21.48 -8.23
N LYS A 248 6.86 -22.60 -8.88
CA LYS A 248 6.80 -23.98 -8.38
C LYS A 248 8.17 -24.56 -7.96
N LYS A 249 9.29 -23.90 -8.25
CA LYS A 249 10.62 -24.40 -7.88
C LYS A 249 11.07 -24.04 -6.46
N ARG A 250 10.52 -22.99 -5.82
CA ARG A 250 11.05 -22.53 -4.52
C ARG A 250 10.61 -23.37 -3.31
N GLN A 251 9.54 -24.16 -3.43
CA GLN A 251 8.96 -24.88 -2.29
C GLN A 251 9.49 -26.31 -2.11
N ARG A 252 10.21 -26.87 -3.10
CA ARG A 252 10.75 -28.24 -3.03
C ARG A 252 12.13 -28.36 -2.38
N CYS A 253 12.83 -27.25 -2.14
CA CYS A 253 14.18 -27.27 -1.56
C CYS A 253 14.18 -27.18 -0.02
N GLY A 254 13.06 -26.81 0.62
CA GLY A 254 12.98 -26.63 2.08
C GLY A 254 12.43 -27.84 2.87
N ARG A 255 12.25 -29.00 2.25
CA ARG A 255 11.63 -30.19 2.90
C ARG A 255 12.48 -31.47 2.88
N ARG A 256 13.76 -31.38 2.51
CA ARG A 256 14.69 -32.53 2.55
C ARG A 256 15.89 -32.27 3.45
N ASP A 257 15.67 -31.64 4.61
CA ASP A 257 16.68 -31.69 5.67
C ASP A 257 16.00 -31.53 7.03
N ALA A 258 15.38 -32.61 7.50
CA ALA A 258 14.97 -32.76 8.89
C ALA A 258 15.10 -34.24 9.25
N GLY A 259 16.28 -34.59 9.78
CA GLY A 259 16.38 -35.51 10.91
C GLY A 259 16.23 -36.99 10.62
N ARG A 260 17.34 -37.61 10.20
CA ARG A 260 17.66 -39.00 10.54
C ARG A 260 17.96 -39.06 12.05
N GLY A 261 17.10 -39.70 12.84
CA GLY A 261 17.32 -39.91 14.29
C GLY A 261 16.38 -40.97 14.87
N LYS A 262 16.95 -42.03 15.45
CA LYS A 262 16.32 -43.31 15.85
C LYS A 262 16.20 -43.41 17.38
N LYS A 263 15.34 -44.34 17.86
CA LYS A 263 14.97 -44.75 19.24
C LYS A 263 13.77 -43.98 19.80
N GLY A 264 12.71 -44.58 20.35
CA GLY A 264 12.45 -45.93 20.85
C GLY A 264 11.59 -45.76 22.11
N GLY A 265 10.48 -46.48 22.27
CA GLY A 265 9.67 -46.38 23.49
C GLY A 265 8.22 -46.85 23.34
N ASN A 266 7.97 -48.05 23.81
CA ASN A 266 6.70 -48.77 23.93
C ASN A 266 5.71 -48.06 24.87
N GLY A 267 4.39 -48.15 24.64
CA GLY A 267 3.42 -47.57 25.60
C GLY A 267 1.93 -47.58 25.21
N LYS A 268 1.30 -48.76 25.26
CA LYS A 268 -0.09 -49.07 25.64
C LYS A 268 -1.30 -48.32 25.01
N LYS A 269 -2.18 -49.17 24.45
CA LYS A 269 -3.60 -48.99 24.11
C LYS A 269 -4.40 -48.30 25.23
N GLY A 270 -5.24 -47.35 24.84
CA GLY A 270 -6.36 -46.84 25.61
C GLY A 270 -7.58 -46.64 24.70
N SER A 271 -8.52 -47.59 24.79
CA SER A 271 -9.84 -47.53 24.17
C SER A 271 -10.63 -46.37 24.77
N ARG A 272 -11.32 -45.56 23.96
CA ARG A 272 -12.29 -44.58 24.46
C ARG A 272 -13.65 -44.80 23.80
N VAL A 273 -14.56 -45.21 24.66
CA VAL A 273 -15.96 -45.53 24.45
C VAL A 273 -16.77 -44.30 24.03
N ASN A 274 -17.75 -44.53 23.14
CA ASN A 274 -18.80 -43.58 22.79
C ASN A 274 -19.72 -43.34 23.99
N GLY A 275 -19.87 -42.08 24.42
CA GLY A 275 -20.93 -41.64 25.30
C GLY A 275 -22.03 -40.95 24.50
N LYS A 276 -23.16 -41.62 24.34
CA LYS A 276 -24.42 -41.09 23.80
C LYS A 276 -25.25 -40.69 25.01
N GLY A 277 -25.59 -39.41 25.13
CA GLY A 277 -26.41 -38.87 26.20
C GLY A 277 -27.78 -38.46 25.67
N MET A 278 -28.80 -38.86 26.42
CA MET A 278 -30.20 -38.39 26.47
C MET A 278 -31.08 -38.62 25.23
#